data_AF-A0A2H0DQK7-F1
#
_entry.id   AF-A0A2H0DQK7-F1
#
_cell.length_a   1.000
_cell.length_b   1.000
_cell.length_c   1.000
_cell.angle_alpha   90.00
_cell.angle_beta   90.00
_cell.angle_gamma   90.00
#
_symmetry.space_group_name_H-M   'P 1'
#
loop_
_entity.id
_entity.type
_entity.pdbx_description
1 polymer ?
#
loop_
_entity_poly.entity_id
_entity_poly.type
_entity_poly.pdbx_seq_one_letter_code
_entity_poly.pdbx_strand_id
1 'polypeptide(L)'
;KWSAFSYYLPVLWIGWEAWRGGLGRRGLGVASGIFALLVFPWYLAEWPVLLPRLLGASADGAVPVWKGFAALAYIFQLGYGFGFPAFLLTLASLFAPWVRRRGGDLWPLMGWLAGSYLFWTLVPNRQLRYLLPGLVPLAVLAMGPWPAKLRIGVVVFQLIAALNYGFGVLPHLVFNAGLTVSAFRSDPPKSEDWKIGEILKAAEAARDKTTKAPFSNLALVGNSKHFNGPTFNWERKRHGVEGLRVRGVNRRFVEFCEFVVVKTGSLGPPSVIGQLGEVRAAMLDPKGWFQRGYREIRRFRLPDESEAVLFQRRNFPRSPLGERDDVFIQFYAEKSFETERLSIRFGRWNSRKGSWDRVVMRAPRFNLRGLEIRNVEVVMEGLSLFSLVDDGGGRREAADLLEDFRFLKMDRLTFASAEVDESAAAAFLEERVKHLTEARFELDGRVRAAARWRGIPVAAEVSLDLNKKRLILAAERAGAYGVPLPLFALGRHAGYTVFFTPNPELPFELRIPKISVKGGLLRVGS
;
A
#
# COMPACT_ATOMS: atom_id res chain seq x y z
N LYS A 1 4.14 7.62 10.11
CA LYS A 1 4.88 8.66 9.37
C LYS A 1 4.27 10.05 9.63
N TRP A 2 2.99 10.27 9.36
CA TRP A 2 2.27 11.51 9.76
C TRP A 2 2.20 11.73 11.27
N SER A 3 2.00 10.67 12.05
CA SER A 3 1.96 10.72 13.51
C SER A 3 3.13 11.50 14.13
N ALA A 4 4.37 11.32 13.67
CA ALA A 4 5.53 12.01 14.24
C ALA A 4 5.37 13.55 14.24
N PHE A 5 4.88 14.13 13.15
CA PHE A 5 4.67 15.58 13.02
C PHE A 5 3.51 16.10 13.87
N SER A 6 2.46 15.30 14.04
CA SER A 6 1.37 15.60 14.99
C SER A 6 1.87 15.71 16.43
N TYR A 7 2.97 15.03 16.75
CA TYR A 7 3.66 15.15 18.04
C TYR A 7 4.71 16.27 18.06
N TYR A 8 5.38 16.58 16.94
CA TYR A 8 6.44 17.61 16.91
C TYR A 8 5.95 19.05 16.98
N LEU A 9 4.89 19.42 16.25
CA LEU A 9 4.38 20.81 16.21
C LEU A 9 4.05 21.35 17.62
N PRO A 10 3.33 20.60 18.47
CA PRO A 10 3.15 20.96 19.88
C PRO A 10 4.44 21.10 20.69
N VAL A 11 5.41 20.20 20.45
CA VAL A 11 6.69 20.16 21.16
C VAL A 11 7.56 21.38 20.82
N LEU A 12 7.47 21.92 19.60
CA LEU A 12 8.20 23.13 19.21
C LEU A 12 7.77 24.36 20.02
N TRP A 13 6.47 24.52 20.26
CA TRP A 13 5.94 25.61 21.08
C TRP A 13 6.28 25.43 22.57
N ILE A 14 6.16 24.21 23.09
CA ILE A 14 6.56 23.89 24.47
C ILE A 14 8.06 24.11 24.65
N GLY A 15 8.88 23.75 23.66
CA GLY A 15 10.32 24.02 23.65
C GLY A 15 10.62 25.52 23.64
N TRP A 16 9.87 26.30 22.87
CA TRP A 16 10.01 27.77 22.84
C TRP A 16 9.70 28.42 24.20
N GLU A 17 8.63 28.01 24.88
CA GLU A 17 8.30 28.51 26.22
C GLU A 17 9.30 28.01 27.29
N ALA A 18 9.73 26.75 27.23
CA ALA A 18 10.78 26.22 28.09
C ALA A 18 12.11 26.99 27.91
N TRP A 19 12.41 27.45 26.70
CA TRP A 19 13.57 28.29 26.43
C TRP A 19 13.51 29.68 27.08
N ARG A 20 12.32 30.17 27.45
CA ARG A 20 12.19 31.47 28.13
C ARG A 20 12.51 31.40 29.63
N GLY A 21 12.38 30.22 30.27
CA GLY A 21 12.69 30.00 31.69
C GLY A 21 14.07 29.38 31.96
N GLY A 22 14.74 29.77 33.05
CA GLY A 22 16.09 29.27 33.39
C GLY A 22 16.18 27.76 33.65
N LEU A 23 15.24 27.20 34.41
CA LEU A 23 15.10 25.75 34.63
C LEU A 23 14.64 25.01 33.36
N GLY A 24 13.74 25.64 32.59
CA GLY A 24 13.23 25.10 31.32
C GLY A 24 14.32 24.96 30.26
N ARG A 25 15.26 25.92 30.15
CA ARG A 25 16.40 25.85 29.22
C ARG A 25 17.28 24.63 29.45
N ARG A 26 17.55 24.29 30.73
CA ARG A 26 18.38 23.13 31.06
C ARG A 26 17.67 21.83 30.68
N GLY A 27 16.39 21.70 31.03
CA GLY A 27 15.57 20.55 30.62
C GLY A 27 15.46 20.41 29.11
N LEU A 28 15.26 21.52 28.39
CA LEU A 28 15.24 21.54 26.93
C LEU A 28 16.60 21.16 26.35
N GLY A 29 17.71 21.66 26.89
CA GLY A 29 19.06 21.31 26.46
C GLY A 29 19.35 19.80 26.59
N VAL A 30 18.94 19.19 27.71
CA VAL A 30 19.05 17.73 27.90
C VAL A 30 18.16 16.99 26.91
N ALA A 31 16.89 17.40 26.76
CA ALA A 31 15.97 16.78 25.81
C ALA A 31 16.46 16.89 24.35
N SER A 32 17.00 18.05 23.96
CA SER A 32 17.63 18.28 22.66
C SER A 32 18.89 17.45 22.47
N GLY A 33 19.71 17.29 23.51
CA GLY A 33 20.89 16.41 23.48
C GLY A 33 20.51 14.94 23.32
N ILE A 34 19.52 14.46 24.07
CA ILE A 34 18.97 13.10 23.94
C ILE A 34 18.38 12.90 22.54
N PHE A 35 17.63 13.89 22.03
CA PHE A 35 17.09 13.85 20.68
C PHE A 35 18.22 13.79 19.64
N ALA A 36 19.22 14.67 19.74
CA ALA A 36 20.35 14.74 18.81
C ALA A 36 21.18 13.44 18.78
N LEU A 37 21.33 12.76 19.92
CA LEU A 37 22.10 11.53 20.04
C LEU A 37 21.32 10.27 19.65
N LEU A 38 20.06 10.15 20.09
CA LEU A 38 19.32 8.89 19.99
C LEU A 38 18.31 8.86 18.84
N VAL A 39 17.79 10.03 18.43
CA VAL A 39 16.60 10.12 17.59
C VAL A 39 16.89 10.83 16.26
N PHE A 40 17.63 11.93 16.30
CA PHE A 40 17.96 12.75 15.15
C PHE A 40 18.72 11.98 14.06
N PRO A 41 19.70 11.10 14.34
CA PRO A 41 20.39 10.36 13.29
C PRO A 41 19.45 9.48 12.46
N TRP A 42 18.45 8.88 13.13
CA TRP A 42 17.41 8.08 12.47
C TRP A 42 16.51 8.94 11.57
N TYR A 43 16.07 10.10 12.06
CA TYR A 43 15.23 11.00 11.25
C TYR A 43 16.02 11.69 10.13
N LEU A 44 17.30 12.01 10.33
CA LEU A 44 18.18 12.61 9.32
C LEU A 44 18.33 11.69 8.10
N ALA A 45 18.47 10.38 8.32
CA ALA A 45 18.50 9.39 7.24
C ALA A 45 17.17 9.28 6.48
N GLU A 46 16.04 9.61 7.11
CA GLU A 46 14.69 9.52 6.53
C GLU A 46 14.17 10.86 5.98
N TRP A 47 14.76 11.99 6.35
CA TRP A 47 14.35 13.35 5.96
C TRP A 47 14.24 13.56 4.43
N PRO A 48 15.20 13.07 3.61
CA PRO A 48 15.12 13.15 2.15
C PRO A 48 13.90 12.44 1.54
N VAL A 49 13.34 11.44 2.25
CA VAL A 49 12.12 10.72 1.83
C VAL A 49 10.87 11.36 2.43
N LEU A 50 10.96 11.82 3.68
CA LEU A 50 9.84 12.43 4.40
C LEU A 50 9.44 13.78 3.81
N LEU A 51 10.39 14.67 3.51
CA LEU A 51 10.11 16.03 3.07
C LEU A 51 9.37 16.10 1.72
N PRO A 52 9.76 15.37 0.66
CA PRO A 52 9.02 15.39 -0.61
C PRO A 52 7.64 14.73 -0.50
N ARG A 53 7.49 13.70 0.34
CA ARG A 53 6.17 13.10 0.61
C ARG A 53 5.26 14.04 1.38
N LEU A 54 5.84 14.84 2.27
CA LEU A 54 5.15 15.91 2.99
C LEU A 54 4.65 16.96 2.02
N LEU A 55 5.56 17.53 1.22
CA LEU A 55 5.24 18.56 0.23
C LEU A 55 4.24 18.04 -0.81
N GLY A 56 4.44 16.80 -1.28
CA GLY A 56 3.53 16.15 -2.23
C GLY A 56 2.15 15.90 -1.65
N ALA A 57 2.05 15.50 -0.38
CA ALA A 57 0.75 15.29 0.28
C ALA A 57 0.07 16.58 0.74
N SER A 58 0.82 17.65 1.03
CA SER A 58 0.25 18.98 1.28
C SER A 58 -0.19 19.70 0.01
N ALA A 59 0.43 19.36 -1.13
CA ALA A 59 0.06 19.87 -2.46
C ALA A 59 -1.05 19.03 -3.15
N ASP A 60 -1.42 17.90 -2.57
CA ASP A 60 -2.48 17.05 -3.11
C ASP A 60 -3.84 17.74 -2.90
N GLY A 61 -4.61 17.98 -3.97
CA GLY A 61 -5.93 18.63 -3.91
C GLY A 61 -6.99 17.85 -3.10
N ALA A 62 -6.62 16.68 -2.57
CA ALA A 62 -7.34 15.93 -1.57
C ALA A 62 -7.29 16.53 -0.16
N VAL A 63 -6.46 17.57 0.09
CA VAL A 63 -6.41 18.29 1.38
C VAL A 63 -7.78 18.93 1.66
N PRO A 64 -8.54 18.45 2.66
CA PRO A 64 -9.92 18.86 2.84
C PRO A 64 -10.11 20.25 3.44
N VAL A 65 -9.04 20.93 3.90
CA VAL A 65 -9.12 22.33 4.34
C VAL A 65 -9.77 23.23 3.30
N TRP A 66 -9.56 22.91 2.02
CA TRP A 66 -10.15 23.64 0.89
C TRP A 66 -11.61 23.25 0.61
N LYS A 67 -12.14 22.21 1.27
CA LYS A 67 -13.51 21.67 1.10
C LYS A 67 -14.43 22.07 2.27
N GLY A 68 -14.62 23.36 2.48
CA GLY A 68 -15.66 23.93 3.36
C GLY A 68 -15.69 23.39 4.79
N PHE A 69 -16.81 22.78 5.21
CA PHE A 69 -17.09 22.28 6.57
C PHE A 69 -16.13 21.17 7.07
N ALA A 70 -15.21 20.69 6.24
CA ALA A 70 -14.28 19.64 6.60
C ALA A 70 -13.29 20.05 7.72
N ALA A 71 -13.08 21.34 7.98
CA ALA A 71 -12.35 21.84 9.14
C ALA A 71 -13.10 21.56 10.46
N LEU A 72 -14.43 21.75 10.47
CA LEU A 72 -15.28 21.49 11.63
C LEU A 72 -15.42 20.00 11.95
N ALA A 73 -15.23 19.12 10.95
CA ALA A 73 -15.21 17.68 11.16
C ALA A 73 -14.17 17.24 12.22
N TYR A 74 -13.05 17.96 12.35
CA TYR A 74 -12.06 17.67 13.39
C TYR A 74 -12.59 17.93 14.79
N ILE A 75 -13.25 19.08 14.98
CA ILE A 75 -13.81 19.50 16.27
C ILE A 75 -14.82 18.45 16.74
N PHE A 76 -15.66 17.96 15.82
CA PHE A 76 -16.64 16.93 16.10
C PHE A 76 -16.00 15.56 16.37
N GLN A 77 -14.94 15.19 15.65
CA GLN A 77 -14.20 13.95 15.92
C GLN A 77 -13.39 14.00 17.22
N LEU A 78 -12.92 15.17 17.65
CA LEU A 78 -12.33 15.35 18.97
C LEU A 78 -13.37 15.14 20.07
N GLY A 79 -14.56 15.75 19.94
CA GLY A 79 -15.67 15.51 20.88
C GLY A 79 -16.06 14.03 20.95
N TYR A 80 -16.07 13.35 19.80
CA TYR A 80 -16.35 11.92 19.69
C TYR A 80 -15.27 11.03 20.33
N GLY A 81 -13.98 11.36 20.12
CA GLY A 81 -12.85 10.56 20.61
C GLY A 81 -12.46 10.83 22.07
N PHE A 82 -12.72 12.05 22.57
CA PHE A 82 -12.39 12.48 23.94
C PHE A 82 -13.56 12.28 24.92
N GLY A 83 -14.78 12.13 24.40
CA GLY A 83 -16.03 12.01 25.16
C GLY A 83 -16.66 13.38 25.46
N PHE A 84 -17.97 13.46 25.23
CA PHE A 84 -18.68 14.73 25.11
C PHE A 84 -18.63 15.62 26.37
N PRO A 85 -18.82 15.11 27.60
CA PRO A 85 -18.76 15.96 28.80
C PRO A 85 -17.38 16.55 29.05
N ALA A 86 -16.31 15.78 28.84
CA ALA A 86 -14.95 16.31 28.98
C ALA A 86 -14.66 17.35 27.89
N PHE A 87 -15.11 17.10 26.67
CA PHE A 87 -15.00 18.05 25.57
C PHE A 87 -15.73 19.38 25.87
N LEU A 88 -16.93 19.35 26.44
CA LEU A 88 -17.64 20.56 26.88
C LEU A 88 -16.89 21.31 27.98
N LEU A 89 -16.32 20.61 28.96
CA LEU A 89 -15.48 21.25 29.99
C LEU A 89 -14.22 21.86 29.38
N THR A 90 -13.62 21.23 28.37
CA THR A 90 -12.50 21.82 27.64
C THR A 90 -12.92 23.11 26.94
N LEU A 91 -14.03 23.10 26.19
CA LEU A 91 -14.55 24.29 25.53
C LEU A 91 -14.83 25.39 26.55
N ALA A 92 -15.52 25.07 27.65
CA ALA A 92 -15.78 26.02 28.72
C ALA A 92 -14.48 26.57 29.31
N SER A 93 -13.43 25.76 29.47
CA SER A 93 -12.13 26.20 29.99
C SER A 93 -11.35 27.10 29.03
N LEU A 94 -11.55 26.92 27.71
CA LEU A 94 -10.97 27.79 26.68
C LEU A 94 -11.60 29.19 26.67
N PHE A 95 -12.89 29.29 26.98
CA PHE A 95 -13.65 30.55 26.90
C PHE A 95 -13.93 31.23 28.24
N ALA A 96 -13.91 30.51 29.37
CA ALA A 96 -14.21 31.05 30.70
C ALA A 96 -13.08 31.97 31.23
N PRO A 97 -13.34 33.29 31.41
CA PRO A 97 -12.29 34.25 31.78
C PRO A 97 -11.61 33.96 33.13
N TRP A 98 -12.34 33.37 34.10
CA TRP A 98 -11.77 33.04 35.42
C TRP A 98 -10.78 31.87 35.37
N VAL A 99 -10.91 30.97 34.40
CA VAL A 99 -9.98 29.86 34.15
C VAL A 99 -8.70 30.41 33.51
N ARG A 100 -8.84 31.34 32.56
CA ARG A 100 -7.72 31.98 31.86
C ARG A 100 -6.86 32.85 32.78
N ARG A 101 -7.44 33.43 33.84
CA ARG A 101 -6.75 34.31 34.80
C ARG A 101 -5.93 33.58 35.87
N ARG A 102 -6.13 32.27 36.09
CA ARG A 102 -5.45 31.49 37.14
C ARG A 102 -4.37 30.52 36.64
N GLY A 103 -4.27 30.26 35.34
CA GLY A 103 -3.33 29.29 34.78
C GLY A 103 -2.25 29.96 33.93
N GLY A 104 -1.02 30.07 34.45
CA GLY A 104 0.15 30.49 33.66
C GLY A 104 0.43 29.58 32.45
N ASP A 105 -0.07 28.35 32.47
CA ASP A 105 0.19 27.31 31.47
C ASP A 105 -0.90 27.20 30.37
N LEU A 106 -1.87 28.11 30.32
CA LEU A 106 -2.97 28.04 29.35
C LEU A 106 -2.48 28.20 27.89
N TRP A 107 -1.58 29.16 27.66
CA TRP A 107 -1.04 29.45 26.33
C TRP A 107 -0.28 28.27 25.72
N PRO A 108 0.62 27.58 26.47
CA PRO A 108 1.22 26.32 26.04
C PRO A 108 0.20 25.25 25.61
N LEU A 109 -0.87 25.05 26.39
CA LEU A 109 -1.91 24.06 26.10
C LEU A 109 -2.74 24.42 24.86
N MET A 110 -3.04 25.71 24.68
CA MET A 110 -3.73 26.22 23.49
C MET A 110 -2.85 26.08 22.24
N GLY A 111 -1.55 26.37 22.34
CA GLY A 111 -0.58 26.17 21.26
C GLY A 111 -0.46 24.70 20.86
N TRP A 112 -0.41 23.79 21.85
CA TRP A 112 -0.44 22.34 21.61
C TRP A 112 -1.70 21.93 20.86
N LEU A 113 -2.86 22.32 21.36
CA LEU A 113 -4.15 21.98 20.75
C LEU A 113 -4.27 22.52 19.32
N ALA A 114 -3.90 23.79 19.11
CA ALA A 114 -3.92 24.43 17.80
C ALA A 114 -2.93 23.79 16.81
N GLY A 115 -1.72 23.43 17.25
CA GLY A 115 -0.74 22.71 16.43
C GLY A 115 -1.23 21.32 16.02
N SER A 116 -1.90 20.61 16.94
CA SER A 116 -2.51 19.30 16.67
C SER A 116 -3.68 19.41 15.68
N TYR A 117 -4.51 20.45 15.83
CA TYR A 117 -5.61 20.79 14.93
C TYR A 117 -5.12 21.08 13.53
N LEU A 118 -4.19 22.03 13.38
CA LEU A 118 -3.62 22.45 12.11
C LEU A 118 -2.98 21.28 11.38
N PHE A 119 -2.25 20.42 12.11
CA PHE A 119 -1.65 19.25 11.52
C PHE A 119 -2.71 18.31 10.93
N TRP A 120 -3.76 17.98 11.68
CA TRP A 120 -4.77 17.05 11.22
C TRP A 120 -5.60 17.58 10.05
N THR A 121 -5.87 18.88 10.03
CA THR A 121 -6.61 19.50 8.94
C THR A 121 -5.83 19.50 7.62
N LEU A 122 -4.49 19.45 7.69
CA LEU A 122 -3.59 19.34 6.54
C LEU A 122 -3.33 17.88 6.09
N VAL A 123 -3.50 16.88 6.96
CA VAL A 123 -3.22 15.48 6.60
C VAL A 123 -4.37 14.85 5.81
N PRO A 124 -4.11 14.28 4.61
CA PRO A 124 -5.16 13.68 3.78
C PRO A 124 -5.79 12.41 4.38
N ASN A 125 -5.09 11.71 5.29
CA ASN A 125 -5.57 10.49 5.92
C ASN A 125 -6.14 10.76 7.32
N ARG A 126 -7.48 10.81 7.45
CA ARG A 126 -8.22 11.17 8.68
C ARG A 126 -8.48 9.98 9.61
N GLN A 127 -7.41 9.40 10.15
CA GLN A 127 -7.56 8.36 11.17
C GLN A 127 -7.61 8.96 12.57
N LEU A 128 -8.51 8.47 13.42
CA LEU A 128 -8.67 8.90 14.82
C LEU A 128 -7.34 8.87 15.61
N ARG A 129 -6.42 7.95 15.27
CA ARG A 129 -5.10 7.88 15.91
C ARG A 129 -4.23 9.13 15.73
N TYR A 130 -4.50 9.97 14.73
CA TYR A 130 -3.81 11.25 14.55
C TYR A 130 -4.40 12.36 15.43
N LEU A 131 -5.51 12.09 16.14
CA LEU A 131 -6.06 12.97 17.17
C LEU A 131 -5.35 12.81 18.52
N LEU A 132 -4.68 11.68 18.75
CA LEU A 132 -4.05 11.33 20.03
C LEU A 132 -3.18 12.45 20.64
N PRO A 133 -2.30 13.15 19.88
CA PRO A 133 -1.53 14.25 20.48
C PRO A 133 -2.42 15.40 20.96
N GLY A 134 -3.52 15.69 20.27
CA GLY A 134 -4.47 16.75 20.65
C GLY A 134 -5.34 16.39 21.86
N LEU A 135 -5.46 15.11 22.22
CA LEU A 135 -6.26 14.68 23.37
C LEU A 135 -5.62 15.08 24.72
N VAL A 136 -4.29 15.16 24.78
CA VAL A 136 -3.56 15.52 26.01
C VAL A 136 -3.89 16.94 26.49
N PRO A 137 -3.72 18.01 25.68
CA PRO A 137 -4.10 19.34 26.12
C PRO A 137 -5.61 19.46 26.37
N LEU A 138 -6.45 18.71 25.65
CA LEU A 138 -7.89 18.68 25.93
C LEU A 138 -8.20 18.12 27.33
N ALA A 139 -7.52 17.04 27.72
CA ALA A 139 -7.62 16.43 29.04
C ALA A 139 -7.21 17.38 30.15
N VAL A 140 -6.06 18.04 29.99
CA VAL A 140 -5.56 19.01 30.98
C VAL A 140 -6.53 20.19 31.11
N LEU A 141 -7.02 20.73 30.01
CA LEU A 141 -7.98 21.83 30.01
C LEU A 141 -9.33 21.41 30.64
N ALA A 142 -9.85 20.23 30.33
CA ALA A 142 -11.07 19.70 30.95
C ALA A 142 -10.94 19.57 32.47
N MET A 143 -9.73 19.30 32.96
CA MET A 143 -9.42 19.12 34.40
C MET A 143 -9.02 20.41 35.11
N GLY A 144 -9.23 21.57 34.48
CA GLY A 144 -8.93 22.92 35.00
C GLY A 144 -9.58 23.26 36.37
N PRO A 145 -9.73 24.54 36.75
CA PRO A 145 -10.13 24.94 38.10
C PRO A 145 -11.65 24.78 38.34
N TRP A 146 -12.20 23.65 37.92
CA TRP A 146 -13.56 23.23 38.17
C TRP A 146 -13.68 22.63 39.58
N PRO A 147 -14.86 22.76 40.23
CA PRO A 147 -15.13 22.10 41.49
C PRO A 147 -14.80 20.59 41.42
N ALA A 148 -14.22 20.06 42.49
CA ALA A 148 -13.79 18.65 42.53
C ALA A 148 -14.93 17.68 42.17
N LYS A 149 -16.15 17.94 42.63
CA LYS A 149 -17.34 17.13 42.33
C LYS A 149 -17.62 17.04 40.82
N LEU A 150 -17.47 18.14 40.08
CA LEU A 150 -17.69 18.16 38.63
C LEU A 150 -16.60 17.38 37.88
N ARG A 151 -15.34 17.53 38.29
CA ARG A 151 -14.21 16.79 37.70
C ARG A 151 -14.34 15.30 37.94
N ILE A 152 -14.64 14.89 39.17
CA ILE A 152 -14.88 13.49 39.54
C ILE A 152 -16.06 12.95 38.73
N GLY A 153 -17.17 13.69 38.60
CA GLY A 153 -18.31 13.28 37.79
C GLY A 153 -17.97 13.00 36.33
N VAL A 154 -17.17 13.88 35.69
CA VAL A 154 -16.72 13.66 34.31
C VAL A 154 -15.75 12.48 34.21
N VAL A 155 -14.82 12.32 35.14
CA VAL A 155 -13.90 11.17 35.15
C VAL A 155 -14.69 9.87 35.29
N VAL A 156 -15.62 9.80 36.24
CA VAL A 156 -16.50 8.65 36.44
C VAL A 156 -17.33 8.38 35.18
N PHE A 157 -17.91 9.40 34.56
CA PHE A 157 -18.64 9.26 33.29
C PHE A 157 -17.75 8.64 32.20
N GLN A 158 -16.50 9.11 32.05
CA GLN A 158 -15.58 8.61 31.03
C GLN A 158 -15.11 7.18 31.31
N LEU A 159 -14.86 6.83 32.58
CA LEU A 159 -14.55 5.46 32.97
C LEU A 159 -15.72 4.52 32.70
N ILE A 160 -16.94 4.93 33.03
CA ILE A 160 -18.16 4.17 32.72
C ILE A 160 -18.32 4.04 31.20
N ALA A 161 -18.11 5.10 30.42
CA ALA A 161 -18.18 5.04 28.96
C ALA A 161 -17.12 4.13 28.34
N ALA A 162 -15.88 4.15 28.87
CA ALA A 162 -14.79 3.28 28.43
C ALA A 162 -15.06 1.81 28.77
N LEU A 163 -15.55 1.52 29.97
CA LEU A 163 -16.01 0.19 30.35
C LEU A 163 -17.18 -0.24 29.45
N ASN A 164 -18.15 0.65 29.21
CA ASN A 164 -19.28 0.35 28.36
C ASN A 164 -18.88 0.02 26.92
N TYR A 165 -17.78 0.59 26.43
CA TYR A 165 -17.26 0.26 25.11
C TYR A 165 -16.98 -1.24 24.97
N GLY A 166 -16.37 -1.86 25.98
CA GLY A 166 -16.05 -3.29 25.97
C GLY A 166 -17.19 -4.21 26.44
N PHE A 167 -18.06 -3.76 27.34
CA PHE A 167 -19.07 -4.61 27.98
C PHE A 167 -20.50 -4.39 27.45
N GLY A 168 -20.83 -3.20 26.94
CA GLY A 168 -22.14 -2.89 26.38
C GLY A 168 -23.33 -2.95 27.35
N VAL A 169 -23.10 -2.69 28.64
CA VAL A 169 -24.13 -2.72 29.70
C VAL A 169 -25.14 -1.58 29.57
N LEU A 170 -24.69 -0.39 29.13
CA LEU A 170 -25.49 0.81 28.94
C LEU A 170 -25.87 0.98 27.47
N PRO A 171 -27.09 1.47 27.18
CA PRO A 171 -27.52 1.75 25.81
C PRO A 171 -26.68 2.87 25.19
N HIS A 172 -26.35 2.73 23.90
CA HIS A 172 -25.70 3.79 23.13
C HIS A 172 -26.71 4.92 22.90
N LEU A 173 -26.47 6.07 23.54
CA LEU A 173 -27.32 7.24 23.42
C LEU A 173 -26.83 8.11 22.28
N VAL A 174 -27.67 8.31 21.26
CA VAL A 174 -27.39 9.19 20.12
C VAL A 174 -28.40 10.33 20.13
N PHE A 175 -27.91 11.55 20.27
CA PHE A 175 -28.71 12.77 20.18
C PHE A 175 -28.39 13.48 18.87
N ASN A 176 -29.41 13.73 18.05
CA ASN A 176 -29.28 14.43 16.78
C ASN A 176 -30.03 15.76 16.85
N ALA A 177 -29.32 16.84 17.16
CA ALA A 177 -29.87 18.21 17.22
C ALA A 177 -29.01 19.15 16.36
N GLY A 178 -28.86 18.85 15.07
CA GLY A 178 -27.90 19.50 14.16
C GLY A 178 -26.43 19.10 14.40
N LEU A 179 -26.13 18.57 15.59
CA LEU A 179 -24.89 17.88 15.94
C LEU A 179 -25.21 16.46 16.41
N THR A 180 -24.52 15.45 15.86
CA THR A 180 -24.61 14.07 16.37
C THR A 180 -23.70 13.93 17.60
N VAL A 181 -24.33 13.84 18.78
CA VAL A 181 -23.64 13.54 20.04
C VAL A 181 -23.90 12.09 20.40
N SER A 182 -22.84 11.33 20.64
CA SER A 182 -22.92 9.94 21.11
C SER A 182 -22.36 9.81 22.53
N ALA A 183 -23.12 9.19 23.42
CA ALA A 183 -22.68 8.81 24.76
C ALA A 183 -22.79 7.29 24.95
N PHE A 184 -21.91 6.74 25.79
CA PHE A 184 -21.86 5.31 26.10
C PHE A 184 -21.84 4.41 24.86
N ARG A 185 -21.03 4.76 23.86
CA ARG A 185 -20.84 3.87 22.71
C ARG A 185 -20.35 2.52 23.20
N SER A 186 -21.01 1.46 22.76
CA SER A 186 -20.62 0.09 23.01
C SER A 186 -20.21 -0.58 21.71
N ASP A 187 -19.13 -1.35 21.76
CA ASP A 187 -18.72 -2.28 20.72
C ASP A 187 -18.15 -3.54 21.39
N PRO A 188 -18.97 -4.22 22.21
CA PRO A 188 -18.49 -5.36 22.96
C PRO A 188 -17.98 -6.44 22.00
N PRO A 189 -17.00 -7.25 22.40
CA PRO A 189 -16.54 -8.38 21.61
C PRO A 189 -17.75 -9.25 21.25
N LYS A 190 -18.13 -9.21 19.98
CA LYS A 190 -19.22 -10.03 19.50
C LYS A 190 -18.72 -11.45 19.32
N SER A 191 -19.48 -12.43 19.79
CA SER A 191 -19.27 -13.85 19.50
C SER A 191 -19.65 -14.24 18.08
N GLU A 192 -20.01 -13.26 17.23
CA GLU A 192 -20.36 -13.46 15.83
C GLU A 192 -19.20 -14.14 15.09
N ASP A 193 -19.44 -15.36 14.62
CA ASP A 193 -18.49 -16.08 13.78
C ASP A 193 -18.65 -15.64 12.32
N TRP A 194 -17.71 -14.82 11.86
CA TRP A 194 -17.63 -14.35 10.46
C TRP A 194 -17.09 -15.42 9.51
N LYS A 195 -16.93 -16.67 9.96
CA LYS A 195 -16.51 -17.84 9.19
C LYS A 195 -15.13 -17.71 8.54
N ILE A 196 -14.35 -16.70 8.90
CA ILE A 196 -13.03 -16.43 8.30
C ILE A 196 -12.08 -17.60 8.52
N GLY A 197 -12.03 -18.17 9.72
CA GLY A 197 -11.24 -19.35 10.02
C GLY A 197 -11.64 -20.57 9.17
N GLU A 198 -12.95 -20.79 8.99
CA GLU A 198 -13.47 -21.87 8.14
C GLU A 198 -13.14 -21.64 6.64
N ILE A 199 -13.28 -20.41 6.15
CA ILE A 199 -12.92 -20.02 4.77
C ILE A 199 -11.43 -20.30 4.52
N LEU A 200 -10.57 -19.87 5.43
CA LEU A 200 -9.12 -20.07 5.32
C LEU A 200 -8.74 -21.55 5.35
N LYS A 201 -9.35 -22.34 6.25
CA LYS A 201 -9.13 -23.79 6.31
C LYS A 201 -9.63 -24.49 5.04
N ALA A 202 -10.77 -24.08 4.49
CA ALA A 202 -11.30 -24.63 3.25
C ALA A 202 -10.38 -24.33 2.05
N ALA A 203 -9.87 -23.11 1.96
CA ALA A 203 -8.90 -22.73 0.93
C ALA A 203 -7.56 -23.49 1.10
N GLU A 204 -7.03 -23.63 2.32
CA GLU A 204 -5.79 -24.39 2.56
C GLU A 204 -5.95 -25.88 2.23
N ALA A 205 -7.10 -26.47 2.58
CA ALA A 205 -7.42 -27.85 2.25
C ALA A 205 -7.53 -28.08 0.74
N ALA A 206 -8.07 -27.11 -0.01
CA ALA A 206 -8.22 -27.17 -1.45
C ALA A 206 -6.95 -26.78 -2.22
N ARG A 207 -5.89 -26.32 -1.54
CA ARG A 207 -4.68 -25.76 -2.15
C ARG A 207 -4.01 -26.72 -3.12
N ASP A 208 -3.62 -26.21 -4.28
CA ASP A 208 -2.78 -26.89 -5.26
C ASP A 208 -1.38 -27.09 -4.68
N LYS A 209 -1.12 -28.28 -4.13
CA LYS A 209 0.21 -28.66 -3.60
C LYS A 209 1.21 -29.07 -4.67
N THR A 210 0.83 -29.02 -5.96
CA THR A 210 1.75 -29.38 -7.06
C THR A 210 2.68 -28.23 -7.45
N THR A 211 2.34 -26.99 -7.10
CA THR A 211 3.26 -25.86 -7.31
C THR A 211 4.40 -25.88 -6.30
N LYS A 212 5.57 -25.39 -6.74
CA LYS A 212 6.74 -25.17 -5.87
C LYS A 212 6.62 -23.89 -5.04
N ALA A 213 5.58 -23.09 -5.26
CA ALA A 213 5.36 -21.87 -4.50
C ALA A 213 5.10 -22.19 -3.01
N PRO A 214 5.74 -21.49 -2.06
CA PRO A 214 5.55 -21.76 -0.64
C PRO A 214 4.14 -21.41 -0.14
N PHE A 215 3.44 -20.52 -0.85
CA PHE A 215 2.10 -20.05 -0.50
C PHE A 215 1.25 -19.83 -1.75
N SER A 216 -0.07 -19.85 -1.56
CA SER A 216 -1.07 -19.46 -2.56
C SER A 216 -1.71 -18.13 -2.19
N ASN A 217 -1.91 -17.25 -3.17
CA ASN A 217 -2.59 -15.99 -2.93
C ASN A 217 -4.12 -16.20 -2.86
N LEU A 218 -4.73 -15.60 -1.84
CA LEU A 218 -6.16 -15.46 -1.66
C LEU A 218 -6.51 -13.97 -1.77
N ALA A 219 -7.28 -13.62 -2.80
CA ALA A 219 -7.80 -12.28 -2.97
C ALA A 219 -9.11 -12.09 -2.20
N LEU A 220 -9.24 -11.00 -1.47
CA LEU A 220 -10.44 -10.65 -0.71
C LEU A 220 -11.20 -9.51 -1.41
N VAL A 221 -12.45 -9.78 -1.79
CA VAL A 221 -13.43 -8.80 -2.26
C VAL A 221 -14.38 -8.48 -1.12
N GLY A 222 -13.89 -7.66 -0.20
CA GLY A 222 -14.61 -7.25 1.00
C GLY A 222 -13.74 -6.36 1.89
N ASN A 223 -14.34 -5.29 2.43
CA ASN A 223 -13.69 -4.38 3.35
C ASN A 223 -14.69 -3.85 4.40
N SER A 224 -15.49 -4.75 4.96
CA SER A 224 -16.45 -4.41 6.02
C SER A 224 -15.74 -4.36 7.38
N LYS A 225 -16.44 -3.90 8.41
CA LYS A 225 -15.90 -3.73 9.77
C LYS A 225 -15.22 -5.01 10.31
N HIS A 226 -15.82 -6.18 10.09
CA HIS A 226 -15.32 -7.46 10.59
C HIS A 226 -14.83 -8.39 9.48
N PHE A 227 -15.15 -8.12 8.21
CA PHE A 227 -14.75 -8.92 7.05
C PHE A 227 -13.81 -8.10 6.14
N ASN A 228 -12.53 -8.03 6.52
CA ASN A 228 -11.50 -7.25 5.84
C ASN A 228 -10.12 -7.95 5.92
N GLY A 229 -9.17 -7.45 5.13
CA GLY A 229 -7.82 -8.03 5.02
C GLY A 229 -7.06 -8.16 6.36
N PRO A 230 -7.06 -7.15 7.24
CA PRO A 230 -6.51 -7.26 8.58
C PRO A 230 -7.10 -8.41 9.41
N THR A 231 -8.42 -8.56 9.47
CA THR A 231 -9.06 -9.66 10.20
C THR A 231 -8.68 -11.01 9.62
N PHE A 232 -8.70 -11.15 8.29
CA PHE A 232 -8.25 -12.37 7.60
C PHE A 232 -6.80 -12.72 7.92
N ASN A 233 -5.90 -11.73 7.95
CA ASN A 233 -4.50 -11.96 8.30
C ASN A 233 -4.32 -12.37 9.77
N TRP A 234 -5.13 -11.82 10.68
CA TRP A 234 -5.12 -12.21 12.08
C TRP A 234 -5.63 -13.64 12.27
N GLU A 235 -6.79 -13.97 11.69
CA GLU A 235 -7.39 -15.31 11.75
C GLU A 235 -6.49 -16.36 11.09
N ARG A 236 -5.82 -16.02 9.99
CA ARG A 236 -4.81 -16.88 9.36
C ARG A 236 -3.71 -17.27 10.34
N LYS A 237 -3.17 -16.31 11.10
CA LYS A 237 -2.14 -16.58 12.11
C LYS A 237 -2.71 -17.36 13.29
N ARG A 238 -3.89 -16.98 13.78
CA ARG A 238 -4.59 -17.65 14.89
C ARG A 238 -4.82 -19.13 14.61
N HIS A 239 -5.15 -19.48 13.37
CA HIS A 239 -5.43 -20.85 12.95
C HIS A 239 -4.22 -21.59 12.34
N GLY A 240 -3.01 -20.99 12.35
CA GLY A 240 -1.81 -21.65 11.84
C GLY A 240 -1.83 -21.92 10.33
N VAL A 241 -2.55 -21.11 9.54
CA VAL A 241 -2.67 -21.30 8.09
C VAL A 241 -1.50 -20.60 7.38
N GLU A 242 -0.39 -21.32 7.21
CA GLU A 242 0.84 -20.77 6.63
C GLU A 242 0.86 -20.77 5.09
N GLY A 243 0.14 -21.72 4.47
CA GLY A 243 0.13 -21.93 3.03
C GLY A 243 -0.68 -20.94 2.21
N LEU A 244 -1.37 -20.01 2.86
CA LEU A 244 -2.15 -18.95 2.21
C LEU A 244 -1.59 -17.56 2.51
N ARG A 245 -1.79 -16.66 1.55
CA ARG A 245 -1.51 -15.24 1.71
C ARG A 245 -2.70 -14.41 1.30
N VAL A 246 -3.16 -13.54 2.19
CA VAL A 246 -4.32 -12.68 1.95
C VAL A 246 -3.87 -11.36 1.33
N ARG A 247 -4.51 -10.97 0.23
CA ARG A 247 -4.30 -9.69 -0.45
C ARG A 247 -5.62 -9.06 -0.91
N GLY A 248 -5.58 -7.76 -1.14
CA GLY A 248 -6.67 -7.06 -1.82
C GLY A 248 -6.67 -7.28 -3.33
N VAL A 249 -7.74 -6.82 -3.97
CA VAL A 249 -7.88 -6.76 -5.43
C VAL A 249 -7.02 -5.63 -5.99
N ASN A 250 -6.28 -5.89 -7.07
CA ASN A 250 -5.49 -4.88 -7.78
C ASN A 250 -6.21 -4.39 -9.05
N ARG A 251 -5.56 -3.53 -9.85
CA ARG A 251 -6.13 -3.06 -11.14
C ARG A 251 -6.41 -4.18 -12.14
N ARG A 252 -5.66 -5.29 -12.09
CA ARG A 252 -5.89 -6.50 -12.90
C ARG A 252 -6.66 -7.57 -12.12
N PHE A 253 -7.61 -7.14 -11.28
CA PHE A 253 -8.46 -8.00 -10.47
C PHE A 253 -7.68 -8.94 -9.54
N VAL A 254 -7.60 -10.22 -9.92
CA VAL A 254 -7.13 -11.35 -9.11
C VAL A 254 -6.09 -12.20 -9.84
N GLU A 255 -5.34 -11.59 -10.77
CA GLU A 255 -4.25 -12.30 -11.45
C GLU A 255 -3.29 -12.95 -10.44
N PHE A 256 -2.85 -14.17 -10.77
CA PHE A 256 -1.99 -15.02 -9.92
C PHE A 256 -2.55 -15.32 -8.52
N CYS A 257 -3.88 -15.25 -8.35
CA CYS A 257 -4.55 -15.76 -7.16
C CYS A 257 -5.05 -17.18 -7.41
N GLU A 258 -4.88 -18.05 -6.43
CA GLU A 258 -5.49 -19.38 -6.49
C GLU A 258 -6.92 -19.31 -5.95
N PHE A 259 -7.14 -18.47 -4.95
CA PHE A 259 -8.42 -18.32 -4.29
C PHE A 259 -8.92 -16.88 -4.37
N VAL A 260 -10.24 -16.74 -4.46
CA VAL A 260 -10.92 -15.45 -4.36
C VAL A 260 -12.10 -15.61 -3.41
N VAL A 261 -12.19 -14.74 -2.42
CA VAL A 261 -13.32 -14.69 -1.48
C VAL A 261 -14.14 -13.46 -1.78
N VAL A 262 -15.39 -13.65 -2.17
CA VAL A 262 -16.30 -12.58 -2.56
C VAL A 262 -17.45 -12.49 -1.56
N LYS A 263 -17.60 -11.33 -0.92
CA LYS A 263 -18.75 -11.08 -0.07
C LYS A 263 -19.92 -10.59 -0.92
N THR A 264 -21.11 -11.20 -0.79
CA THR A 264 -22.29 -10.87 -1.60
C THR A 264 -22.97 -9.59 -1.14
N GLY A 265 -23.05 -9.37 0.19
CA GLY A 265 -23.72 -8.23 0.80
C GLY A 265 -22.87 -6.96 0.83
N SER A 266 -23.05 -6.15 1.89
CA SER A 266 -22.33 -4.89 2.04
C SER A 266 -20.81 -5.10 2.09
N LEU A 267 -20.08 -4.48 1.15
CA LEU A 267 -18.63 -4.55 1.07
C LEU A 267 -17.91 -3.62 2.04
N GLY A 268 -18.64 -2.75 2.75
CA GLY A 268 -18.11 -1.71 3.62
C GLY A 268 -18.55 -0.30 3.19
N PRO A 269 -18.08 0.75 3.91
CA PRO A 269 -18.44 2.14 3.60
C PRO A 269 -17.98 2.58 2.19
N PRO A 270 -18.77 3.41 1.46
CA PRO A 270 -18.42 3.89 0.12
C PRO A 270 -17.01 4.52 0.03
N SER A 271 -16.56 5.19 1.09
CA SER A 271 -15.27 5.85 1.17
C SER A 271 -14.05 4.91 1.14
N VAL A 272 -14.23 3.60 1.33
CA VAL A 272 -13.13 2.62 1.42
C VAL A 272 -13.27 1.42 0.49
N ILE A 273 -14.38 1.33 -0.27
CA ILE A 273 -14.63 0.19 -1.18
C ILE A 273 -14.13 0.44 -2.61
N GLY A 274 -13.99 1.69 -3.06
CA GLY A 274 -13.48 2.01 -4.41
C GLY A 274 -14.13 1.15 -5.51
N GLN A 275 -13.30 0.48 -6.32
CA GLN A 275 -13.72 -0.41 -7.42
C GLN A 275 -14.33 -1.76 -6.98
N LEU A 276 -14.40 -2.08 -5.69
CA LEU A 276 -14.82 -3.42 -5.23
C LEU A 276 -16.26 -3.78 -5.60
N GLY A 277 -17.15 -2.79 -5.77
CA GLY A 277 -18.54 -3.01 -6.18
C GLY A 277 -18.64 -3.61 -7.59
N GLU A 278 -17.94 -3.01 -8.56
CA GLU A 278 -17.86 -3.49 -9.95
C GLU A 278 -17.18 -4.86 -10.02
N VAL A 279 -16.09 -5.03 -9.25
CA VAL A 279 -15.38 -6.31 -9.16
C VAL A 279 -16.28 -7.43 -8.64
N ARG A 280 -17.04 -7.17 -7.56
CA ARG A 280 -18.01 -8.12 -7.01
C ARG A 280 -19.05 -8.50 -8.06
N ALA A 281 -19.62 -7.52 -8.76
CA ALA A 281 -20.65 -7.78 -9.78
C ALA A 281 -20.11 -8.69 -10.90
N ALA A 282 -18.92 -8.39 -11.43
CA ALA A 282 -18.28 -9.20 -12.46
C ALA A 282 -17.93 -10.63 -12.00
N MET A 283 -17.60 -10.82 -10.72
CA MET A 283 -17.27 -12.14 -10.17
C MET A 283 -18.49 -12.97 -9.81
N LEU A 284 -19.59 -12.35 -9.39
CA LEU A 284 -20.82 -13.06 -9.02
C LEU A 284 -21.73 -13.34 -10.22
N ASP A 285 -21.50 -12.72 -11.37
CA ASP A 285 -22.21 -13.05 -12.62
C ASP A 285 -21.89 -14.49 -13.06
N PRO A 286 -22.86 -15.42 -13.07
CA PRO A 286 -22.67 -16.80 -13.48
C PRO A 286 -22.27 -16.96 -14.96
N LYS A 287 -22.59 -15.96 -15.80
CA LYS A 287 -22.22 -15.91 -17.23
C LYS A 287 -21.03 -14.99 -17.49
N GLY A 288 -20.48 -14.39 -16.44
CA GLY A 288 -19.36 -13.47 -16.53
C GLY A 288 -18.05 -14.17 -16.91
N TRP A 289 -17.12 -13.40 -17.46
CA TRP A 289 -15.77 -13.88 -17.83
C TRP A 289 -15.03 -14.56 -16.67
N PHE A 290 -15.28 -14.12 -15.43
CA PHE A 290 -14.61 -14.61 -14.23
C PHE A 290 -14.83 -16.12 -14.02
N GLN A 291 -16.05 -16.60 -14.33
CA GLN A 291 -16.42 -18.00 -14.18
C GLN A 291 -15.66 -18.95 -15.12
N ARG A 292 -14.94 -18.41 -16.12
CA ARG A 292 -14.08 -19.22 -16.98
C ARG A 292 -12.74 -19.56 -16.33
N GLY A 293 -12.17 -18.62 -15.58
CA GLY A 293 -10.91 -18.82 -14.86
C GLY A 293 -11.07 -19.43 -13.47
N TYR A 294 -12.23 -19.26 -12.86
CA TYR A 294 -12.52 -19.66 -11.48
C TYR A 294 -13.80 -20.49 -11.40
N ARG A 295 -13.86 -21.36 -10.40
CA ARG A 295 -15.07 -22.11 -10.03
C ARG A 295 -15.40 -21.83 -8.58
N GLU A 296 -16.68 -21.73 -8.29
CA GLU A 296 -17.13 -21.72 -6.91
C GLU A 296 -16.83 -23.08 -6.27
N ILE A 297 -16.31 -23.08 -5.05
CA ILE A 297 -16.07 -24.32 -4.30
C ILE A 297 -16.90 -24.40 -3.02
N ARG A 298 -17.24 -23.26 -2.40
CA ARG A 298 -18.03 -23.23 -1.17
C ARG A 298 -18.65 -21.86 -0.91
N ARG A 299 -19.83 -21.85 -0.28
CA ARG A 299 -20.46 -20.66 0.29
C ARG A 299 -20.50 -20.75 1.81
N PHE A 300 -20.35 -19.60 2.46
CA PHE A 300 -20.42 -19.46 3.90
C PHE A 300 -21.44 -18.38 4.24
N ARG A 301 -22.51 -18.74 4.94
CA ARG A 301 -23.47 -17.77 5.46
C ARG A 301 -22.80 -16.94 6.55
N LEU A 302 -22.90 -15.62 6.44
CA LEU A 302 -22.31 -14.66 7.37
C LEU A 302 -23.35 -14.16 8.38
N PRO A 303 -22.91 -13.60 9.52
CA PRO A 303 -23.81 -13.06 10.55
C PRO A 303 -24.73 -11.93 10.08
N ASP A 304 -24.38 -11.23 8.99
CA ASP A 304 -25.18 -10.15 8.40
C ASP A 304 -26.12 -10.63 7.29
N GLU A 305 -26.47 -11.92 7.30
CA GLU A 305 -27.31 -12.63 6.32
C GLU A 305 -26.76 -12.66 4.89
N SER A 306 -25.63 -12.01 4.64
CA SER A 306 -24.90 -12.14 3.40
C SER A 306 -24.08 -13.43 3.35
N GLU A 307 -23.41 -13.65 2.23
CA GLU A 307 -22.58 -14.83 2.02
C GLU A 307 -21.15 -14.42 1.68
N ALA A 308 -20.19 -15.24 2.10
CA ALA A 308 -18.86 -15.27 1.52
C ALA A 308 -18.79 -16.45 0.55
N VAL A 309 -18.55 -16.15 -0.73
CA VAL A 309 -18.37 -17.15 -1.79
C VAL A 309 -16.88 -17.36 -2.00
N LEU A 310 -16.40 -18.59 -1.77
CA LEU A 310 -15.02 -18.98 -2.02
C LEU A 310 -14.93 -19.59 -3.42
N PHE A 311 -14.15 -18.93 -4.26
CA PHE A 311 -13.78 -19.40 -5.59
C PHE A 311 -12.37 -19.97 -5.58
N GLN A 312 -12.15 -21.01 -6.37
CA GLN A 312 -10.84 -21.58 -6.67
C GLN A 312 -10.57 -21.46 -8.17
N ARG A 313 -9.33 -21.17 -8.53
CA ARG A 313 -8.84 -21.23 -9.91
C ARG A 313 -9.17 -22.60 -10.53
N ARG A 314 -9.69 -22.59 -11.77
CA ARG A 314 -9.95 -23.82 -12.53
C ARG A 314 -8.64 -24.45 -13.01
N ASN A 315 -8.63 -25.78 -13.05
CA ASN A 315 -7.61 -26.54 -13.77
C ASN A 315 -8.18 -26.91 -15.15
N PHE A 316 -7.52 -26.48 -16.23
CA PHE A 316 -7.99 -26.73 -17.58
C PHE A 316 -7.43 -28.06 -18.11
N PRO A 317 -8.29 -29.04 -18.47
CA PRO A 317 -7.80 -30.31 -19.00
C PRO A 317 -7.22 -30.18 -20.41
N ARG A 318 -7.59 -29.13 -21.15
CA ARG A 318 -7.13 -28.82 -22.51
C ARG A 318 -6.54 -27.40 -22.55
N SER A 319 -5.64 -27.18 -23.50
CA SER A 319 -5.07 -25.86 -23.77
C SER A 319 -6.21 -24.88 -24.12
N PRO A 320 -6.27 -23.69 -23.48
CA PRO A 320 -7.23 -22.66 -23.84
C PRO A 320 -6.97 -22.06 -25.23
N LEU A 321 -5.80 -22.32 -25.82
CA LEU A 321 -5.44 -21.90 -27.18
C LEU A 321 -5.63 -23.01 -28.22
N GLY A 322 -6.21 -24.16 -27.82
CA GLY A 322 -6.37 -25.32 -28.69
C GLY A 322 -5.02 -25.93 -29.10
N GLU A 323 -4.89 -26.27 -30.39
CA GLU A 323 -3.68 -26.86 -31.01
C GLU A 323 -2.64 -25.81 -31.44
N ARG A 324 -2.80 -24.55 -31.02
CA ARG A 324 -1.88 -23.48 -31.42
C ARG A 324 -0.63 -23.49 -30.55
N ASP A 325 0.48 -23.82 -31.18
CA ASP A 325 1.79 -23.86 -30.53
C ASP A 325 2.60 -22.57 -30.73
N ASP A 326 2.26 -21.75 -31.73
CA ASP A 326 2.96 -20.50 -32.02
C ASP A 326 1.97 -19.36 -32.29
N VAL A 327 2.25 -18.18 -31.73
CA VAL A 327 1.52 -16.93 -31.97
C VAL A 327 2.50 -15.86 -32.38
N PHE A 328 2.17 -15.14 -33.46
CA PHE A 328 2.98 -14.04 -33.97
C PHE A 328 2.12 -12.78 -34.07
N ILE A 329 2.58 -11.69 -33.46
CA ILE A 329 1.94 -10.39 -33.48
C ILE A 329 2.90 -9.38 -34.09
N GLN A 330 2.52 -8.79 -35.21
CA GLN A 330 3.37 -7.85 -35.93
C GLN A 330 3.64 -6.58 -35.13
N PHE A 331 2.61 -6.05 -34.47
CA PHE A 331 2.69 -4.87 -33.63
C PHE A 331 1.64 -4.97 -32.52
N TYR A 332 2.01 -4.63 -31.29
CA TYR A 332 1.10 -4.54 -30.16
C TYR A 332 1.45 -3.31 -29.34
N ALA A 333 0.46 -2.50 -29.00
CA ALA A 333 0.62 -1.32 -28.17
C ALA A 333 -0.52 -1.19 -27.14
N GLU A 334 -0.14 -1.14 -25.87
CA GLU A 334 -0.94 -0.76 -24.71
C GLU A 334 -0.25 0.42 -24.02
N LYS A 335 -0.96 1.19 -23.19
CA LYS A 335 -0.48 2.45 -22.55
C LYS A 335 0.92 2.40 -21.91
N SER A 336 1.43 1.23 -21.53
CA SER A 336 2.72 1.06 -20.86
C SER A 336 3.62 0.03 -21.52
N PHE A 337 3.23 -0.49 -22.68
CA PHE A 337 3.82 -1.65 -23.30
C PHE A 337 3.65 -1.54 -24.82
N GLU A 338 4.74 -1.51 -25.56
CA GLU A 338 4.71 -1.53 -27.02
C GLU A 338 5.77 -2.51 -27.53
N THR A 339 5.44 -3.30 -28.53
CA THR A 339 6.36 -4.31 -29.08
C THR A 339 6.10 -4.53 -30.55
N GLU A 340 7.18 -4.76 -31.28
CA GLU A 340 7.16 -5.13 -32.69
C GLU A 340 7.57 -6.60 -32.83
N ARG A 341 6.95 -7.33 -33.77
CA ARG A 341 7.29 -8.71 -34.14
C ARG A 341 7.36 -9.65 -32.94
N LEU A 342 6.38 -9.56 -32.05
CA LEU A 342 6.25 -10.41 -30.87
C LEU A 342 5.93 -11.84 -31.30
N SER A 343 6.81 -12.78 -30.96
CA SER A 343 6.61 -14.21 -31.17
C SER A 343 6.48 -14.91 -29.83
N ILE A 344 5.41 -15.68 -29.66
CA ILE A 344 5.14 -16.48 -28.47
C ILE A 344 5.00 -17.94 -28.88
N ARG A 345 5.93 -18.77 -28.44
CA ARG A 345 5.91 -20.22 -28.63
C ARG A 345 5.43 -20.91 -27.37
N PHE A 346 4.29 -21.57 -27.45
CA PHE A 346 3.75 -22.44 -26.44
C PHE A 346 4.32 -23.85 -26.61
N GLY A 347 4.93 -24.38 -25.56
CA GLY A 347 5.41 -25.75 -25.51
C GLY A 347 4.27 -26.73 -25.19
N ARG A 348 4.64 -27.92 -24.71
CA ARG A 348 3.67 -28.96 -24.35
C ARG A 348 2.70 -28.49 -23.26
N TRP A 349 1.41 -28.67 -23.51
CA TRP A 349 0.37 -28.52 -22.49
C TRP A 349 0.37 -29.69 -21.51
N ASN A 350 0.40 -29.40 -20.22
CA ASN A 350 0.31 -30.38 -19.16
C ASN A 350 -1.12 -30.42 -18.59
N SER A 351 -1.94 -31.36 -19.07
CA SER A 351 -3.34 -31.48 -18.66
C SER A 351 -3.55 -31.77 -17.17
N ARG A 352 -2.55 -32.38 -16.50
CA ARG A 352 -2.61 -32.61 -15.05
C ARG A 352 -2.42 -31.30 -14.27
N LYS A 353 -1.51 -30.44 -14.74
CA LYS A 353 -1.19 -29.15 -14.11
C LYS A 353 -2.07 -27.99 -14.58
N GLY A 354 -2.72 -28.12 -15.74
CA GLY A 354 -3.49 -27.05 -16.37
C GLY A 354 -2.63 -25.87 -16.81
N SER A 355 -1.43 -26.17 -17.30
CA SER A 355 -0.42 -25.16 -17.64
C SER A 355 0.48 -25.66 -18.76
N TRP A 356 1.09 -24.74 -19.52
CA TRP A 356 2.20 -25.08 -20.41
C TRP A 356 3.46 -25.35 -19.59
N ASP A 357 4.18 -26.43 -19.93
CA ASP A 357 5.46 -26.74 -19.29
C ASP A 357 6.51 -25.66 -19.58
N ARG A 358 6.44 -25.05 -20.78
CA ARG A 358 7.34 -23.98 -21.21
C ARG A 358 6.64 -23.07 -22.23
N VAL A 359 6.80 -21.76 -22.10
CA VAL A 359 6.39 -20.76 -23.09
C VAL A 359 7.56 -19.82 -23.34
N VAL A 360 7.90 -19.58 -24.60
CA VAL A 360 9.02 -18.71 -24.99
C VAL A 360 8.47 -17.49 -25.70
N MET A 361 8.72 -16.31 -25.13
CA MET A 361 8.35 -15.03 -25.73
C MET A 361 9.60 -14.36 -26.28
N ARG A 362 9.55 -13.91 -27.54
CA ARG A 362 10.63 -13.20 -28.22
C ARG A 362 10.11 -11.91 -28.82
N ALA A 363 10.85 -10.83 -28.61
CA ALA A 363 10.59 -9.53 -29.21
C ALA A 363 11.92 -8.85 -29.58
N PRO A 364 12.18 -8.55 -30.86
CA PRO A 364 13.38 -7.80 -31.27
C PRO A 364 13.42 -6.41 -30.63
N ARG A 365 12.26 -5.76 -30.49
CA ARG A 365 12.09 -4.45 -29.89
C ARG A 365 10.89 -4.46 -28.95
N PHE A 366 11.13 -4.00 -27.73
CA PHE A 366 10.17 -4.04 -26.64
C PHE A 366 10.29 -2.74 -25.83
N ASN A 367 9.27 -1.89 -25.86
CA ASN A 367 9.20 -0.66 -25.09
C ASN A 367 8.32 -0.86 -23.86
N LEU A 368 8.92 -0.77 -22.68
CA LEU A 368 8.22 -0.90 -21.40
C LEU A 368 8.25 0.44 -20.66
N ARG A 369 7.10 1.13 -20.62
CA ARG A 369 6.93 2.42 -19.94
C ARG A 369 7.96 3.49 -20.37
N GLY A 370 8.29 3.52 -21.66
CA GLY A 370 9.27 4.45 -22.25
C GLY A 370 10.69 3.88 -22.33
N LEU A 371 10.98 2.74 -21.69
CA LEU A 371 12.29 2.10 -21.81
C LEU A 371 12.31 1.15 -23.01
N GLU A 372 13.10 1.49 -24.04
CA GLU A 372 13.38 0.58 -25.14
C GLU A 372 14.34 -0.53 -24.70
N ILE A 373 13.94 -1.77 -24.94
CA ILE A 373 14.67 -2.99 -24.66
C ILE A 373 14.74 -3.79 -25.97
N ARG A 374 15.93 -4.24 -26.35
CA ARG A 374 16.17 -5.02 -27.56
C ARG A 374 16.39 -6.48 -27.26
N ASN A 375 16.14 -7.32 -28.26
CA ASN A 375 16.44 -8.76 -28.23
C ASN A 375 15.89 -9.46 -26.98
N VAL A 376 14.64 -9.14 -26.62
CA VAL A 376 13.99 -9.70 -25.44
C VAL A 376 13.63 -11.15 -25.71
N GLU A 377 14.18 -12.07 -24.94
CA GLU A 377 13.74 -13.46 -24.84
C GLU A 377 13.40 -13.79 -23.39
N VAL A 378 12.16 -14.22 -23.17
CA VAL A 378 11.66 -14.59 -21.85
C VAL A 378 11.08 -15.99 -21.90
N VAL A 379 11.45 -16.83 -20.94
CA VAL A 379 10.96 -18.20 -20.81
C VAL A 379 10.09 -18.30 -19.57
N MET A 380 8.83 -18.64 -19.76
CA MET A 380 7.84 -18.86 -18.69
C MET A 380 7.60 -20.36 -18.51
N GLU A 381 7.60 -20.83 -17.27
CA GLU A 381 7.31 -22.23 -16.93
C GLU A 381 6.06 -22.31 -16.04
N GLY A 382 5.23 -23.33 -16.28
CA GLY A 382 3.98 -23.52 -15.51
C GLY A 382 2.96 -22.39 -15.75
N LEU A 383 3.01 -21.76 -16.92
CA LEU A 383 2.10 -20.67 -17.28
C LEU A 383 0.67 -21.21 -17.44
N SER A 384 -0.30 -20.53 -16.85
CA SER A 384 -1.73 -20.77 -17.05
C SER A 384 -2.43 -19.43 -17.22
N LEU A 385 -3.19 -19.31 -18.30
CA LEU A 385 -3.98 -18.12 -18.63
C LEU A 385 -5.32 -18.55 -19.21
N PHE A 386 -6.25 -17.62 -19.32
CA PHE A 386 -7.50 -17.82 -20.05
C PHE A 386 -7.91 -16.54 -20.76
N SER A 387 -8.68 -16.68 -21.85
CA SER A 387 -9.25 -15.56 -22.60
C SER A 387 -10.53 -15.05 -21.94
N LEU A 388 -10.70 -13.73 -21.91
CA LEU A 388 -11.93 -13.06 -21.50
C LEU A 388 -13.03 -13.13 -22.55
N VAL A 389 -12.68 -13.42 -23.80
CA VAL A 389 -13.62 -13.48 -24.92
C VAL A 389 -14.08 -14.92 -25.12
N ASP A 390 -15.39 -15.11 -25.27
CA ASP A 390 -15.95 -16.46 -25.40
C ASP A 390 -15.74 -16.94 -26.83
N ASP A 391 -14.80 -17.86 -27.01
CA ASP A 391 -14.60 -18.54 -28.28
C ASP A 391 -15.71 -19.57 -28.42
N GLY A 392 -16.88 -19.15 -28.92
CA GLY A 392 -17.98 -20.02 -29.32
C GLY A 392 -17.66 -20.96 -30.50
N GLY A 393 -16.45 -21.55 -30.53
CA GLY A 393 -15.98 -22.47 -31.56
C GLY A 393 -15.52 -21.82 -32.87
N GLY A 394 -15.54 -20.49 -32.99
CA GLY A 394 -15.08 -19.78 -34.17
C GLY A 394 -13.56 -19.77 -34.31
N ARG A 395 -13.04 -19.97 -35.53
CA ARG A 395 -11.63 -19.71 -35.87
C ARG A 395 -11.36 -18.20 -35.85
N ARG A 396 -11.10 -17.62 -34.67
CA ARG A 396 -10.51 -16.28 -34.55
C ARG A 396 -9.00 -16.32 -34.65
N GLU A 397 -8.37 -15.26 -35.13
CA GLU A 397 -6.91 -15.20 -35.18
C GLU A 397 -6.33 -15.28 -33.76
N ALA A 398 -5.15 -15.89 -33.61
CA ALA A 398 -4.53 -16.04 -32.30
C ALA A 398 -4.15 -14.68 -31.66
N ALA A 399 -4.04 -13.63 -32.49
CA ALA A 399 -3.84 -12.26 -32.05
C ALA A 399 -5.01 -11.75 -31.19
N ASP A 400 -6.25 -12.00 -31.60
CA ASP A 400 -7.47 -11.58 -30.88
C ASP A 400 -7.56 -12.20 -29.47
N LEU A 401 -6.99 -13.41 -29.28
CA LEU A 401 -6.99 -14.10 -27.99
C LEU A 401 -5.97 -13.54 -27.00
N LEU A 402 -4.96 -12.83 -27.51
CA LEU A 402 -3.95 -12.17 -26.70
C LEU A 402 -4.27 -10.70 -26.39
N GLU A 403 -5.30 -10.13 -27.02
CA GLU A 403 -5.75 -8.78 -26.65
C GLU A 403 -6.37 -8.77 -25.25
N ASP A 404 -7.04 -9.85 -24.85
CA ASP A 404 -7.85 -9.88 -23.63
C ASP A 404 -7.73 -11.20 -22.85
N PHE A 405 -6.54 -11.48 -22.31
CA PHE A 405 -6.30 -12.64 -21.45
C PHE A 405 -6.05 -12.24 -19.98
N ARG A 406 -6.12 -13.22 -19.09
CA ARG A 406 -5.77 -13.06 -17.66
C ARG A 406 -4.85 -14.17 -17.19
N PHE A 407 -3.81 -13.77 -16.46
CA PHE A 407 -2.88 -14.70 -15.85
C PHE A 407 -3.47 -15.37 -14.61
N LEU A 408 -3.48 -16.70 -14.59
CA LEU A 408 -3.94 -17.49 -13.45
C LEU A 408 -2.79 -18.06 -12.63
N LYS A 409 -1.72 -18.49 -13.30
CA LYS A 409 -0.55 -19.12 -12.68
C LYS A 409 0.69 -18.88 -13.52
N MET A 410 1.83 -18.81 -12.84
CA MET A 410 3.14 -19.03 -13.42
C MET A 410 4.01 -19.58 -12.30
N ASP A 411 4.86 -20.57 -12.57
CA ASP A 411 5.78 -21.10 -11.56
C ASP A 411 7.13 -20.37 -11.63
N ARG A 412 7.61 -20.07 -12.84
CA ARG A 412 8.89 -19.38 -13.07
C ARG A 412 8.88 -18.48 -14.29
N LEU A 413 9.59 -17.36 -14.19
CA LEU A 413 9.89 -16.41 -15.26
C LEU A 413 11.42 -16.28 -15.39
N THR A 414 11.99 -16.68 -16.53
CA THR A 414 13.43 -16.53 -16.82
C THR A 414 13.64 -15.47 -17.89
N PHE A 415 14.39 -14.43 -17.59
CA PHE A 415 14.88 -13.48 -18.60
C PHE A 415 16.11 -14.10 -19.27
N ALA A 416 15.93 -14.69 -20.44
CA ALA A 416 16.97 -15.40 -21.17
C ALA A 416 17.88 -14.44 -21.93
N SER A 417 17.32 -13.41 -22.57
CA SER A 417 18.07 -12.30 -23.16
C SER A 417 17.29 -11.00 -23.03
N ALA A 418 17.98 -9.88 -22.82
CA ALA A 418 17.44 -8.53 -22.98
C ALA A 418 18.62 -7.54 -23.02
N GLU A 419 18.53 -6.54 -23.88
CA GLU A 419 19.58 -5.54 -24.04
C GLU A 419 19.02 -4.13 -23.93
N VAL A 420 19.69 -3.28 -23.15
CA VAL A 420 19.39 -1.84 -23.06
C VAL A 420 20.67 -1.10 -23.39
N ASP A 421 20.60 -0.19 -24.37
CA ASP A 421 21.72 0.67 -24.72
C ASP A 421 21.71 1.99 -23.95
N GLU A 422 22.84 2.71 -23.99
CA GLU A 422 23.01 3.99 -23.30
C GLU A 422 21.98 5.04 -23.75
N SER A 423 21.64 5.07 -25.04
CA SER A 423 20.70 6.04 -25.59
C SER A 423 19.28 5.80 -25.11
N ALA A 424 18.83 4.54 -25.07
CA ALA A 424 17.55 4.12 -24.56
C ALA A 424 17.43 4.38 -23.05
N ALA A 425 18.48 4.08 -22.28
CA ALA A 425 18.53 4.38 -20.85
C ALA A 425 18.47 5.90 -20.57
N ALA A 426 19.19 6.70 -21.36
CA ALA A 426 19.18 8.16 -21.27
C ALA A 426 17.79 8.74 -21.58
N ALA A 427 17.20 8.36 -22.72
CA ALA A 427 15.87 8.81 -23.13
C ALA A 427 14.80 8.46 -22.09
N PHE A 428 14.84 7.23 -21.56
CA PHE A 428 13.95 6.81 -20.48
C PHE A 428 14.11 7.68 -19.23
N LEU A 429 15.34 8.03 -18.85
CA LEU A 429 15.57 8.84 -17.66
C LEU A 429 15.03 10.27 -17.81
N GLU A 430 15.20 10.90 -18.99
CA GLU A 430 14.66 12.23 -19.30
C GLU A 430 13.13 12.24 -19.29
N GLU A 431 12.49 11.22 -19.87
CA GLU A 431 11.03 11.11 -19.92
C GLU A 431 10.44 10.95 -18.51
N ARG A 432 11.10 10.16 -17.65
CA ARG A 432 10.56 9.78 -16.34
C ARG A 432 10.86 10.77 -15.23
N VAL A 433 11.97 11.52 -15.34
CA VAL A 433 12.40 12.47 -14.31
C VAL A 433 12.08 13.88 -14.75
N LYS A 434 11.05 14.48 -14.15
CA LYS A 434 10.65 15.87 -14.46
C LYS A 434 11.83 16.84 -14.32
N HIS A 435 12.00 17.69 -15.34
CA HIS A 435 13.07 18.70 -15.44
C HIS A 435 14.49 18.14 -15.52
N LEU A 436 14.64 16.86 -15.87
CA LEU A 436 15.92 16.29 -16.23
C LEU A 436 16.16 16.47 -17.73
N THR A 437 17.35 16.92 -18.11
CA THR A 437 17.78 17.11 -19.50
C THR A 437 19.23 16.70 -19.66
N GLU A 438 19.68 16.48 -20.90
CA GLU A 438 21.05 16.10 -21.23
C GLU A 438 21.50 14.82 -20.51
N ALA A 439 20.61 13.84 -20.35
CA ALA A 439 20.95 12.58 -19.72
C ALA A 439 21.94 11.80 -20.58
N ARG A 440 22.95 11.22 -19.93
CA ARG A 440 23.97 10.36 -20.53
C ARG A 440 24.21 9.18 -19.62
N PHE A 441 24.35 8.01 -20.22
CA PHE A 441 24.77 6.80 -19.54
C PHE A 441 26.13 6.36 -20.07
N GLU A 442 26.95 5.81 -19.18
CA GLU A 442 28.16 5.08 -19.51
C GLU A 442 28.02 3.68 -18.91
N LEU A 443 27.95 2.68 -19.79
CA LEU A 443 27.70 1.27 -19.48
C LEU A 443 28.96 0.43 -19.75
N ASP A 444 30.00 0.62 -18.94
CA ASP A 444 31.26 -0.13 -19.02
C ASP A 444 31.72 -0.63 -17.64
N GLY A 445 31.44 -1.90 -17.33
CA GLY A 445 31.68 -2.54 -16.04
C GLY A 445 30.79 -2.04 -14.89
N ARG A 446 30.34 -0.79 -14.95
CA ARG A 446 29.47 -0.11 -13.98
C ARG A 446 28.42 0.71 -14.71
N VAL A 447 27.35 1.08 -14.00
CA VAL A 447 26.33 1.99 -14.54
C VAL A 447 26.60 3.38 -14.02
N ARG A 448 27.10 4.26 -14.89
CA ARG A 448 27.24 5.68 -14.58
C ARG A 448 26.18 6.46 -15.34
N ALA A 449 25.58 7.42 -14.66
CA ALA A 449 24.61 8.33 -15.23
C ALA A 449 25.02 9.77 -14.91
N ALA A 450 24.95 10.65 -15.90
CA ALA A 450 25.13 12.09 -15.75
C ALA A 450 23.99 12.81 -16.45
N ALA A 451 23.50 13.91 -15.86
CA ALA A 451 22.40 14.69 -16.43
C ALA A 451 22.39 16.11 -15.85
N ARG A 452 21.47 16.96 -16.33
CA ARG A 452 21.11 18.23 -15.71
C ARG A 452 19.71 18.17 -15.14
N TRP A 453 19.57 18.36 -13.84
CA TRP A 453 18.27 18.46 -13.18
C TRP A 453 17.98 19.92 -12.83
N ARG A 454 16.97 20.54 -13.47
CA ARG A 454 16.69 21.99 -13.33
C ARG A 454 17.93 22.87 -13.59
N GLY A 455 18.72 22.50 -14.59
CA GLY A 455 19.99 23.15 -14.94
C GLY A 455 21.20 22.75 -14.07
N ILE A 456 20.97 22.04 -12.96
CA ILE A 456 22.01 21.59 -12.03
C ILE A 456 22.66 20.31 -12.58
N PRO A 457 23.98 20.27 -12.84
CA PRO A 457 24.63 19.05 -13.26
C PRO A 457 24.65 18.05 -12.09
N VAL A 458 24.14 16.85 -12.33
CA VAL A 458 24.04 15.74 -11.39
C VAL A 458 24.68 14.50 -11.99
N ALA A 459 25.33 13.69 -11.16
CA ALA A 459 25.93 12.43 -11.58
C ALA A 459 25.75 11.36 -10.51
N ALA A 460 25.62 10.11 -10.94
CA ALA A 460 25.54 8.95 -10.07
C ALA A 460 26.27 7.75 -10.68
N GLU A 461 26.89 6.95 -9.84
CA GLU A 461 27.52 5.68 -10.19
C GLU A 461 26.88 4.58 -9.34
N VAL A 462 26.41 3.53 -10.01
CA VAL A 462 25.70 2.41 -9.40
C VAL A 462 26.43 1.10 -9.71
N SER A 463 26.66 0.31 -8.67
CA SER A 463 27.14 -1.06 -8.77
C SER A 463 25.96 -2.04 -8.85
N LEU A 464 26.18 -3.13 -9.58
CA LEU A 464 25.23 -4.23 -9.76
C LEU A 464 25.86 -5.49 -9.16
N ASP A 465 25.23 -6.06 -8.15
CA ASP A 465 25.58 -7.37 -7.61
C ASP A 465 24.42 -8.35 -7.86
N LEU A 466 24.67 -9.32 -8.74
CA LEU A 466 23.73 -10.37 -9.08
C LEU A 466 24.13 -11.67 -8.39
N ASN A 467 23.23 -12.22 -7.59
CA ASN A 467 23.34 -13.59 -7.13
C ASN A 467 22.10 -14.41 -7.50
N LYS A 468 22.12 -15.71 -7.21
CA LYS A 468 21.02 -16.63 -7.56
C LYS A 468 19.65 -16.27 -6.97
N LYS A 469 19.60 -15.47 -5.89
CA LYS A 469 18.38 -15.18 -5.12
C LYS A 469 17.94 -13.71 -5.18
N ARG A 470 18.81 -12.80 -5.62
CA ARG A 470 18.52 -11.36 -5.67
C ARG A 470 19.47 -10.60 -6.59
N LEU A 471 19.00 -9.45 -7.05
CA LEU A 471 19.81 -8.38 -7.62
C LEU A 471 19.90 -7.23 -6.62
N ILE A 472 21.12 -6.81 -6.29
CA ILE A 472 21.39 -5.61 -5.48
C ILE A 472 21.92 -4.53 -6.42
N LEU A 473 21.30 -3.36 -6.35
CA LEU A 473 21.78 -2.11 -6.91
C LEU A 473 22.27 -1.28 -5.74
N ALA A 474 23.50 -0.78 -5.77
CA ALA A 474 24.02 0.11 -4.74
C ALA A 474 24.65 1.36 -5.38
N ALA A 475 24.28 2.53 -4.89
CA ALA A 475 24.92 3.78 -5.28
C ALA A 475 26.31 3.83 -4.64
N GLU A 476 27.34 3.90 -5.47
CA GLU A 476 28.75 4.02 -5.05
C GLU A 476 29.17 5.49 -4.96
N ARG A 477 28.64 6.31 -5.87
CA ARG A 477 28.88 7.75 -5.92
C ARG A 477 27.62 8.47 -6.34
N ALA A 478 27.40 9.63 -5.76
CA ALA A 478 26.41 10.60 -6.24
C ALA A 478 27.02 11.99 -6.08
N GLY A 479 26.64 12.93 -6.94
CA GLY A 479 27.15 14.29 -6.88
C GLY A 479 26.24 15.29 -7.58
N ALA A 480 26.36 16.55 -7.17
CA ALA A 480 25.72 17.70 -7.81
C ALA A 480 26.72 18.85 -7.88
N TYR A 481 26.77 19.60 -8.99
CA TYR A 481 27.78 20.65 -9.22
C TYR A 481 29.23 20.14 -9.11
N GLY A 482 29.48 18.87 -9.40
CA GLY A 482 30.79 18.24 -9.19
C GLY A 482 31.16 18.01 -7.72
N VAL A 483 30.29 18.37 -6.76
CA VAL A 483 30.47 18.11 -5.34
C VAL A 483 29.90 16.72 -5.01
N PRO A 484 30.69 15.81 -4.40
CA PRO A 484 30.18 14.51 -4.00
C PRO A 484 29.13 14.66 -2.91
N LEU A 485 27.98 14.05 -3.12
CA LEU A 485 26.91 13.95 -2.13
C LEU A 485 27.20 12.74 -1.23
N PRO A 486 27.07 12.89 0.10
CA PRO A 486 27.19 11.74 0.99
C PRO A 486 26.08 10.73 0.69
N LEU A 487 26.44 9.46 0.47
CA LEU A 487 25.48 8.41 0.10
C LEU A 487 24.37 8.22 1.15
N PHE A 488 24.64 8.51 2.43
CA PHE A 488 23.61 8.46 3.47
C PHE A 488 22.46 9.44 3.22
N ALA A 489 22.70 10.54 2.49
CA ALA A 489 21.65 11.49 2.11
C ALA A 489 20.68 10.92 1.06
N LEU A 490 21.03 9.82 0.40
CA LEU A 490 20.12 9.08 -0.47
C LEU A 490 19.17 8.16 0.34
N GLY A 491 19.46 7.92 1.63
CA GLY A 491 18.68 7.05 2.51
C GLY A 491 18.46 5.68 1.88
N ARG A 492 17.20 5.20 1.88
CA ARG A 492 16.81 3.93 1.22
C ARG A 492 17.02 3.89 -0.31
N HIS A 493 17.32 5.02 -0.94
CA HIS A 493 17.61 5.08 -2.38
C HIS A 493 19.09 4.87 -2.67
N ALA A 494 19.95 4.82 -1.64
CA ALA A 494 21.35 4.40 -1.78
C ALA A 494 21.48 2.93 -2.21
N GLY A 495 20.46 2.10 -1.97
CA GLY A 495 20.46 0.72 -2.40
C GLY A 495 19.06 0.20 -2.69
N TYR A 496 18.95 -0.65 -3.72
CA TYR A 496 17.70 -1.29 -4.11
C TYR A 496 17.94 -2.78 -4.29
N THR A 497 17.10 -3.61 -3.66
CA THR A 497 17.23 -5.07 -3.75
C THR A 497 15.96 -5.65 -4.37
N VAL A 498 16.13 -6.39 -5.46
CA VAL A 498 15.08 -7.18 -6.09
C VAL A 498 15.28 -8.64 -5.70
N PHE A 499 14.33 -9.21 -4.98
CA PHE A 499 14.34 -10.63 -4.64
C PHE A 499 13.75 -11.46 -5.78
N PHE A 500 14.43 -12.56 -6.10
CA PHE A 500 14.07 -13.51 -7.14
C PHE A 500 13.17 -14.63 -6.65
N THR A 501 13.10 -14.82 -5.33
CA THR A 501 12.17 -15.75 -4.71
C THR A 501 10.73 -15.23 -4.81
N PRO A 502 9.73 -16.13 -4.94
CA PRO A 502 8.33 -15.76 -4.93
C PRO A 502 8.00 -14.86 -3.75
N ASN A 503 7.35 -13.74 -4.03
CA ASN A 503 7.06 -12.70 -3.06
C ASN A 503 5.67 -12.10 -3.32
N PRO A 504 5.25 -11.18 -2.45
CA PRO A 504 3.99 -10.47 -2.58
C PRO A 504 3.54 -9.95 -3.94
N GLU A 505 4.50 -9.42 -4.69
CA GLU A 505 4.32 -8.71 -5.95
C GLU A 505 4.62 -9.62 -7.15
N LEU A 506 5.54 -10.58 -6.96
CA LEU A 506 5.95 -11.58 -7.93
C LEU A 506 5.71 -12.99 -7.36
N PRO A 507 4.51 -13.57 -7.54
CA PRO A 507 4.15 -14.86 -6.92
C PRO A 507 4.76 -16.09 -7.63
N PHE A 508 5.86 -15.89 -8.35
CA PHE A 508 6.58 -16.88 -9.12
C PHE A 508 8.09 -16.64 -8.96
N GLU A 509 8.90 -17.65 -9.27
CA GLU A 509 10.36 -17.51 -9.24
C GLU A 509 10.81 -16.65 -10.42
N LEU A 510 11.54 -15.56 -10.15
CA LEU A 510 12.19 -14.76 -11.18
C LEU A 510 13.63 -15.26 -11.33
N ARG A 511 14.07 -15.61 -12.54
CA ARG A 511 15.44 -16.03 -12.80
C ARG A 511 16.11 -15.10 -13.79
N ILE A 512 17.24 -14.56 -13.37
CA ILE A 512 18.14 -13.76 -14.20
C ILE A 512 19.48 -14.50 -14.22
N PRO A 513 19.84 -15.20 -15.32
CA PRO A 513 21.03 -16.05 -15.36
C PRO A 513 22.33 -15.28 -15.19
N LYS A 514 22.43 -14.13 -15.85
CA LYS A 514 23.60 -13.27 -15.89
C LYS A 514 23.17 -11.85 -16.21
N ILE A 515 23.90 -10.88 -15.65
CA ILE A 515 23.86 -9.48 -16.06
C ILE A 515 25.28 -9.10 -16.41
N SER A 516 25.47 -8.37 -17.51
CA SER A 516 26.76 -7.78 -17.87
C SER A 516 26.55 -6.36 -18.36
N VAL A 517 27.45 -5.48 -17.94
CA VAL A 517 27.50 -4.08 -18.36
C VAL A 517 28.82 -3.91 -19.10
N LYS A 518 28.80 -3.91 -20.43
CA LYS A 518 30.01 -3.82 -21.25
C LYS A 518 29.71 -3.30 -22.64
N GLY A 519 30.58 -2.44 -23.16
CA GLY A 519 30.51 -1.97 -24.54
C GLY A 519 29.25 -1.14 -24.83
N GLY A 520 28.85 -0.30 -23.87
CA GLY A 520 27.68 0.58 -24.02
C GLY A 520 26.32 -0.12 -23.87
N LEU A 521 26.31 -1.36 -23.35
CA LEU A 521 25.11 -2.17 -23.23
C LEU A 521 24.97 -2.76 -21.82
N LEU A 522 23.75 -2.69 -21.29
CA LEU A 522 23.28 -3.50 -20.18
C LEU A 522 22.59 -4.74 -20.75
N ARG A 523 23.26 -5.89 -20.65
CA ARG A 523 22.75 -7.18 -21.13
C ARG A 523 22.30 -8.06 -19.97
N VAL A 524 21.13 -8.63 -20.12
CA VAL A 524 20.65 -9.78 -19.33
C VAL A 524 20.82 -11.01 -20.21
N GLY A 525 21.37 -12.09 -19.67
CA GLY A 525 21.52 -13.35 -20.41
C GLY A 525 22.92 -13.65 -20.94
N SER A 526 22.98 -14.62 -21.85
CA SER A 526 24.20 -15.08 -22.55
C SER A 526 24.52 -14.24 -23.77
#